data_AF-A0A1Y1KMB6-F1
#
_entry.id   AF-A0A1Y1KMB6-F1
#
_cell.length_a   1.000
_cell.length_b   1.000
_cell.length_c   1.000
_cell.angle_alpha   90.00
_cell.angle_beta   90.00
_cell.angle_gamma   90.00
#
_symmetry.space_group_name_H-M   'P 1'
#
loop_
_entity.id
_entity.type
_entity.pdbx_description
1 polymer ?
#
loop_
_entity_poly.entity_id
_entity_poly.type
_entity_poly.pdbx_seq_one_letter_code
_entity_poly.pdbx_strand_id
1 'polypeptide(L)'
;ALKIYIHNSAQHRELPFYDKLNKALPSQHIGAENIRKLLGSFKVNGPHGTHIVLVLQASQMSLRDMDTVFMQGCGFNENFVKSAIKELLQALDFLHTKVQVVHTDIHPG
;
A
#
# COMPACT_ATOMS: atom_id res chain seq x y z
N ALA A 1 -6.01 -0.35 -9.62
CA ALA A 1 -7.21 -0.12 -8.78
C ALA A 1 -7.43 1.37 -8.59
N LEU A 2 -8.68 1.83 -8.48
CA LEU A 2 -8.99 3.25 -8.27
C LEU A 2 -9.49 3.48 -6.85
N LYS A 3 -8.96 4.50 -6.17
CA LYS A 3 -9.48 4.99 -4.89
C LYS A 3 -10.05 6.38 -5.09
N ILE A 4 -11.34 6.55 -4.87
CA ILE A 4 -12.05 7.82 -5.07
C ILE A 4 -12.28 8.46 -3.70
N TYR A 5 -11.78 9.67 -3.51
CA TYR A 5 -12.00 10.42 -2.28
C TYR A 5 -13.40 11.04 -2.26
N ILE A 6 -14.00 11.11 -1.08
CA ILE A 6 -15.20 11.92 -0.87
C ILE A 6 -14.85 13.40 -1.07
N HIS A 7 -15.74 14.15 -1.72
CA HIS A 7 -15.50 15.54 -2.13
C HIS A 7 -15.22 16.50 -0.96
N ASN A 8 -15.69 16.18 0.24
CA ASN A 8 -15.56 16.99 1.45
C ASN A 8 -14.46 16.47 2.42
N SER A 9 -13.56 15.61 1.95
CA SER A 9 -12.44 15.14 2.77
C SER A 9 -11.51 16.31 3.12
N ALA A 10 -11.37 16.61 4.42
CA ALA A 10 -10.62 17.76 4.90
C ALA A 10 -9.10 17.62 4.77
N GLN A 11 -8.57 16.40 4.70
CA GLN A 11 -7.13 16.13 4.63
C GLN A 11 -6.82 14.96 3.70
N HIS A 12 -5.88 15.17 2.78
CA HIS A 12 -5.44 14.17 1.81
C HIS A 12 -4.03 13.70 2.17
N ARG A 13 -3.90 12.87 3.21
CA ARG A 13 -2.58 12.45 3.75
C ARG A 13 -1.81 11.47 2.86
N GLU A 14 -2.49 10.71 2.00
CA GLU A 14 -1.81 9.70 1.17
C GLU A 14 -1.04 10.32 0.00
N LEU A 15 -1.53 11.41 -0.60
CA LEU A 15 -0.84 12.07 -1.71
C LEU A 15 0.57 12.58 -1.31
N PRO A 16 0.72 13.35 -0.20
CA PRO A 16 2.04 13.73 0.31
C PRO A 16 2.94 12.54 0.63
N PHE A 17 2.38 11.42 1.12
CA PHE A 17 3.13 10.19 1.32
C PHE A 17 3.67 9.65 -0.01
N TYR A 18 2.82 9.53 -1.04
CA TYR A 18 3.25 9.05 -2.35
C TYR A 18 4.24 10.00 -3.04
N ASP A 19 4.11 11.31 -2.86
CA ASP A 19 5.10 12.29 -3.35
C ASP A 19 6.47 12.07 -2.70
N LYS A 20 6.51 11.76 -1.40
CA LYS A 20 7.74 11.43 -0.68
C LYS A 20 8.31 10.08 -1.12
N LEU A 21 7.45 9.08 -1.26
CA LEU A 21 7.82 7.74 -1.72
C LEU A 21 8.44 7.79 -3.13
N ASN A 22 7.79 8.48 -4.07
CA ASN A 22 8.26 8.58 -5.46
C ASN A 22 9.64 9.23 -5.60
N LYS A 23 9.97 10.19 -4.71
CA LYS A 23 11.33 10.77 -4.64
C LYS A 23 12.38 9.76 -4.16
N ALA A 24 11.97 8.78 -3.35
CA ALA A 24 12.83 7.72 -2.82
C ALA A 24 12.85 6.45 -3.68
N LEU A 25 11.91 6.26 -4.62
CA LEU A 25 11.81 5.06 -5.46
C LEU A 25 12.91 4.82 -6.51
N PRO A 26 13.74 5.77 -6.99
CA PRO A 26 14.96 5.42 -7.73
C PRO A 26 16.02 4.73 -6.85
N SER A 27 15.61 4.10 -5.75
CA SER A 27 16.42 3.42 -4.76
C SER A 27 16.74 1.99 -5.19
N GLN A 28 17.97 1.57 -4.92
CA GLN A 28 18.42 0.18 -5.08
C GLN A 28 18.06 -0.71 -3.88
N HIS A 29 17.34 -0.17 -2.90
CA HIS A 29 16.94 -0.90 -1.71
C HIS A 29 15.91 -1.98 -2.05
N ILE A 30 16.20 -3.24 -1.72
CA ILE A 30 15.37 -4.40 -2.07
C ILE A 30 13.92 -4.29 -1.60
N GLY A 31 13.68 -3.64 -0.46
CA GLY A 31 12.33 -3.41 0.07
C GLY A 31 11.47 -2.41 -0.71
N ALA A 32 12.04 -1.65 -1.66
CA ALA A 32 11.29 -0.67 -2.44
C ALA A 32 10.23 -1.32 -3.34
N GLU A 33 10.52 -2.51 -3.88
CA GLU A 33 9.59 -3.25 -4.73
C GLU A 33 8.44 -3.90 -3.96
N ASN A 34 8.55 -4.01 -2.63
CA ASN A 34 7.50 -4.53 -1.76
C ASN A 34 6.47 -3.45 -1.37
N ILE A 35 6.64 -2.20 -1.81
CA ILE A 35 5.70 -1.11 -1.55
C ILE A 35 4.80 -0.89 -2.76
N ARG A 36 3.49 -0.85 -2.52
CA ARG A 36 2.48 -0.57 -3.55
C ARG A 36 2.69 0.82 -4.16
N LYS A 37 2.70 0.89 -5.50
CA LYS A 37 2.97 2.13 -6.23
C LYS A 37 1.69 2.92 -6.53
N LEU A 38 1.79 4.26 -6.49
CA LEU A 38 0.82 5.19 -7.09
C LEU A 38 1.24 5.44 -8.54
N LEU A 39 0.39 5.04 -9.47
CA LEU A 39 0.61 5.18 -10.92
C LEU A 39 0.20 6.57 -11.44
N GLY A 40 -0.69 7.24 -10.71
CA GLY A 40 -1.13 8.59 -11.04
C GLY A 40 -2.29 9.04 -10.17
N SER A 41 -2.66 10.30 -10.31
CA SER A 41 -3.85 10.86 -9.68
C SER A 41 -4.50 11.88 -10.62
N PHE A 42 -5.83 11.99 -10.53
CA PHE A 42 -6.60 12.95 -11.31
C PHE A 42 -7.83 13.41 -10.55
N LYS A 43 -8.53 14.41 -11.09
CA LYS A 43 -9.79 14.92 -10.54
C LYS A 43 -10.93 14.58 -11.48
N VAL A 44 -12.08 14.23 -10.91
CA VAL A 44 -13.32 14.01 -11.66
C VAL A 44 -14.44 14.83 -11.04
N ASN A 45 -15.27 15.46 -11.88
CA ASN A 45 -16.44 16.20 -11.42
C ASN A 45 -17.63 15.26 -11.32
N GLY A 46 -18.29 15.25 -10.17
CA GLY A 46 -19.52 14.53 -9.91
C GLY A 46 -20.67 15.50 -9.54
N PRO A 47 -21.89 14.97 -9.36
CA PRO A 47 -23.07 15.78 -9.04
C PRO A 47 -22.94 16.51 -7.68
N HIS A 48 -22.05 16.05 -6.80
CA HIS A 48 -21.84 16.60 -5.46
C HIS A 48 -20.49 17.31 -5.30
N GLY A 49 -19.78 17.58 -6.40
CA GLY A 49 -18.51 18.30 -6.39
C GLY A 49 -17.37 17.52 -7.04
N THR A 50 -16.14 17.97 -6.82
CA THR A 50 -14.94 17.39 -7.41
C THR A 50 -14.33 16.34 -6.49
N HIS A 51 -13.98 15.19 -7.06
CA HIS A 51 -13.37 14.07 -6.36
C HIS A 51 -11.93 13.87 -6.83
N ILE A 52 -11.01 13.64 -5.90
CA ILE A 52 -9.65 13.18 -6.19
C ILE A 52 -9.70 11.66 -6.37
N VAL A 53 -9.06 11.17 -7.43
CA VAL A 53 -8.93 9.75 -7.73
C VAL A 53 -7.46 9.37 -7.73
N LEU A 54 -7.12 8.33 -6.98
CA LEU A 54 -5.79 7.71 -6.98
C LEU A 54 -5.80 6.46 -7.84
N VAL A 55 -4.85 6.38 -8.78
CA VAL A 55 -4.61 5.20 -9.60
C VAL A 55 -3.50 4.39 -8.95
N LEU A 56 -3.88 3.35 -8.22
CA LEU A 56 -2.96 2.50 -7.48
C LEU A 56 -2.62 1.25 -8.29
N GLN A 57 -1.38 0.76 -8.18
CA GLN A 57 -0.99 -0.57 -8.67
C GLN A 57 -2.00 -1.60 -8.16
N ALA A 58 -2.45 -2.52 -9.02
CA ALA A 58 -3.30 -3.62 -8.59
C ALA A 58 -2.50 -4.52 -7.64
N SER A 59 -3.10 -4.87 -6.50
CA SER A 59 -2.52 -5.77 -5.50
C SER A 59 -3.33 -7.05 -5.45
N GLN A 60 -2.70 -8.13 -4.99
CA GLN A 60 -3.38 -9.37 -4.70
C GLN A 60 -4.25 -9.23 -3.44
N MET A 61 -5.00 -10.29 -3.14
CA MET A 61 -5.76 -10.40 -1.91
C MET A 61 -4.87 -10.33 -0.66
N SER A 62 -5.45 -9.92 0.46
CA SER A 62 -4.75 -9.87 1.73
C SER A 62 -4.41 -11.27 2.24
N LEU A 63 -3.48 -11.39 3.20
CA LEU A 63 -3.18 -12.68 3.81
C LEU A 63 -4.38 -13.25 4.55
N ARG A 64 -5.21 -12.40 5.18
CA ARG A 64 -6.47 -12.80 5.82
C ARG A 64 -7.46 -13.39 4.82
N ASP A 65 -7.64 -12.72 3.68
CA ASP A 65 -8.55 -13.19 2.63
C ASP A 65 -8.04 -14.48 2.00
N MET A 66 -6.73 -14.58 1.77
CA MET A 66 -6.11 -15.79 1.23
C MET A 66 -6.26 -16.99 2.18
N ASP A 67 -6.09 -16.77 3.48
CA ASP A 67 -6.33 -17.79 4.51
C ASP A 67 -7.80 -18.24 4.50
N THR A 68 -8.72 -17.28 4.47
CA THR A 68 -10.17 -17.54 4.47
C THR A 68 -10.61 -18.31 3.23
N VAL A 69 -10.18 -17.89 2.04
CA VAL A 69 -10.66 -18.42 0.76
C VAL A 69 -9.98 -19.75 0.40
N PHE A 70 -8.68 -19.89 0.67
CA PHE A 70 -7.91 -21.03 0.18
C PHE A 70 -7.43 -21.98 1.27
N MET A 71 -7.12 -21.47 2.47
CA MET A 71 -6.58 -22.28 3.57
C MET A 71 -7.65 -22.66 4.61
N GLN A 72 -8.91 -22.25 4.41
CA GLN A 72 -10.04 -22.56 5.28
C GLN A 72 -9.84 -22.07 6.73
N GLY A 73 -9.07 -20.99 6.92
CA GLY A 73 -8.75 -20.46 8.25
C GLY A 73 -7.76 -21.31 9.04
N CYS A 74 -7.07 -22.26 8.39
CA CYS A 74 -6.04 -23.08 9.03
C CYS A 74 -4.66 -22.41 9.06
N GLY A 75 -4.53 -21.21 8.50
CA GLY A 75 -3.27 -20.49 8.40
C GLY A 75 -2.35 -21.05 7.30
N PHE A 76 -1.11 -20.57 7.32
CA PHE A 76 -0.10 -20.89 6.29
C PHE A 76 1.00 -21.77 6.85
N ASN A 77 1.67 -22.52 5.97
CA ASN A 77 2.86 -23.27 6.35
C ASN A 77 3.99 -22.32 6.79
N GLU A 78 4.89 -22.83 7.63
CA GLU A 78 5.97 -22.04 8.24
C GLU A 78 6.87 -21.35 7.21
N ASN A 79 7.20 -22.02 6.11
CA ASN A 79 8.07 -21.47 5.07
C ASN A 79 7.46 -20.26 4.37
N PHE A 80 6.14 -20.30 4.13
CA PHE A 80 5.40 -19.18 3.59
C PHE A 80 5.42 -18.00 4.57
N VAL A 81 5.10 -18.25 5.85
CA VAL A 81 5.09 -17.20 6.88
C VAL A 81 6.45 -16.53 6.99
N LYS A 82 7.54 -17.31 7.06
CA LYS A 82 8.91 -16.76 7.09
C LYS A 82 9.22 -15.88 5.88
N SER A 83 8.78 -16.29 4.68
CA SER A 83 9.02 -15.52 3.45
C SER A 83 8.24 -14.21 3.45
N ALA A 84 6.95 -14.26 3.81
CA ALA A 84 6.10 -13.06 3.91
C ALA A 84 6.62 -12.05 4.94
N ILE A 85 7.05 -12.54 6.12
CA ILE A 85 7.64 -11.67 7.15
C ILE A 85 8.96 -11.06 6.68
N LYS A 86 9.80 -11.81 5.96
CA LYS A 86 11.04 -11.26 5.39
C LYS A 86 10.75 -10.13 4.40
N GLU A 87 9.79 -10.31 3.49
CA GLU A 87 9.40 -9.26 2.55
C GLU A 87 8.81 -8.03 3.25
N LEU A 88 7.97 -8.23 4.27
CA LEU A 88 7.44 -7.16 5.11
C LEU A 88 8.56 -6.38 5.81
N LEU A 89 9.51 -7.06 6.45
CA LEU A 89 10.62 -6.42 7.15
C LEU A 89 11.51 -5.63 6.18
N GLN A 90 11.75 -6.12 4.97
CA GLN A 90 12.47 -5.38 3.94
C GLN A 90 11.72 -4.11 3.52
N ALA A 91 10.40 -4.19 3.34
CA ALA A 91 9.55 -3.04 3.06
C ALA A 91 9.62 -2.00 4.19
N LEU A 92 9.56 -2.44 5.45
CA LEU A 92 9.64 -1.56 6.61
C LEU A 92 11.01 -0.90 6.76
N ASP A 93 12.09 -1.65 6.53
CA ASP A 93 13.44 -1.10 6.51
C ASP A 93 13.56 0.01 5.46
N PHE A 94 13.01 -0.21 4.26
CA PHE A 94 12.95 0.84 3.23
C PHE A 94 12.15 2.07 3.69
N LEU A 95 10.92 1.87 4.19
CA LEU A 95 10.05 2.95 4.63
C LEU A 95 10.67 3.75 5.77
N HIS A 96 11.31 3.10 6.73
CA HIS A 96 11.91 3.75 7.89
C HIS A 96 13.23 4.44 7.55
N THR A 97 14.14 3.76 6.83
CA THR A 97 15.50 4.28 6.61
C THR A 97 15.62 5.23 5.42
N LYS A 98 14.86 4.98 4.34
CA LYS A 98 14.95 5.78 3.10
C LYS A 98 13.82 6.78 2.98
N VAL A 99 12.59 6.37 3.27
CA VAL A 99 11.42 7.24 3.12
C VAL A 99 11.14 8.02 4.40
N GLN A 100 11.62 7.57 5.56
CA GLN A 100 11.37 8.16 6.89
C GLN A 100 9.88 8.37 7.17
N VAL A 101 9.11 7.28 7.07
CA VAL A 101 7.65 7.26 7.34
C VAL A 101 7.28 6.01 8.11
N VAL A 102 6.29 6.11 8.99
CA VAL A 102 5.79 4.97 9.78
C VAL A 102 4.41 4.58 9.25
N HIS A 103 4.17 3.29 9.01
CA HIS A 103 2.89 2.80 8.48
C HIS A 103 1.76 2.89 9.52
N THR A 104 2.06 2.64 10.80
CA THR A 104 1.16 2.70 11.96
C THR A 104 0.05 1.65 12.04
N ASP A 105 -0.27 0.94 10.96
CA ASP A 105 -1.36 -0.05 10.94
C ASP A 105 -1.01 -1.32 10.15
N ILE A 106 -0.04 -2.10 10.63
CA ILE A 106 0.43 -3.32 9.96
C ILE A 106 -0.33 -4.52 10.51
N HIS A 107 -1.10 -5.18 9.64
CA HIS A 107 -1.83 -6.40 9.96
C HIS A 107 -2.04 -7.24 8.68
N PRO A 108 -2.50 -8.51 8.78
CA PRO A 108 -2.64 -9.43 7.63
C PRO A 108 -3.66 -9.05 6.54
N GLY A 109 -4.25 -7.84 6.58
CA GLY A 109 -5.56 -7.56 5.99
C GLY A 109 -6.64 -7.55 7.05
#